data_AF-A0AAE9A4L2-F1
#
_entry.id   AF-A0AAE9A4L2-F1
#
_cell.length_a   1.000
_cell.length_b   1.000
_cell.length_c   1.000
_cell.angle_alpha   90.00
_cell.angle_beta   90.00
_cell.angle_gamma   90.00
#
_symmetry.space_group_name_H-M   'P 1'
#
loop_
_entity.id
_entity.type
_entity.pdbx_description
1 polymer ?
#
loop_
_entity_poly.entity_id
_entity_poly.type
_entity_poly.pdbx_seq_one_letter_code
_entity_poly.pdbx_strand_id
1 'polypeptide(L)'
;MIFLLFSISFSYGNAASIFQTEANITTCIENFYAAVYSENYNCTSQYDFASNNETVAQKSLISGKSCALEILGETCTQSQFTEISSKFENFVKSLTTEPKDKNCTDSYYRSNAFKCLGLLTSLRGKMKLIFQTQPKINDSRLLNLIDQCESFKENSTSEIFKSGKSCFLQIAEEECSVSQYNLLSTRYQDFLDVITKKPKNESDCENFHFKYNAIKCQPLMDDLGLKDAVLQKRHTKINDSRVLELIDLCDNALTCMSSNCYYFKTEVSIVSTFCETVKMSNSEFKACEWKIERESPDLSEYECLEGDDFYDPAILNKYRFYTKMKDCTKEIMMDICGEKAVVGFEKYAELSADFLIKAAKMQRAMSEVMDEDGSENDEEDD
;
A
#
# COMPACT_ATOMS: atom_id res chain seq x y z
N MET A 1 -0.44 -14.31 5.38
CA MET A 1 -1.16 -15.28 4.53
C MET A 1 -2.29 -14.67 3.70
N ILE A 2 -2.84 -13.48 4.01
CA ILE A 2 -3.76 -12.74 3.11
C ILE A 2 -3.03 -11.98 1.97
N PHE A 3 -1.73 -11.72 2.15
CA PHE A 3 -0.86 -11.06 1.15
C PHE A 3 -0.91 -11.65 -0.26
N LEU A 4 -1.21 -12.95 -0.40
CA LEU A 4 -1.21 -13.63 -1.70
C LEU A 4 -2.58 -13.65 -2.40
N LEU A 5 -3.68 -13.30 -1.71
CA LEU A 5 -4.98 -13.13 -2.37
C LEU A 5 -5.13 -11.76 -3.07
N PHE A 6 -4.34 -10.76 -2.65
CA PHE A 6 -4.16 -9.50 -3.38
C PHE A 6 -3.03 -9.57 -4.41
N SER A 7 -2.33 -10.70 -4.51
CA SER A 7 -1.35 -10.97 -5.57
C SER A 7 -2.03 -11.50 -6.83
N ILE A 8 -3.12 -10.86 -7.29
CA ILE A 8 -3.33 -10.83 -8.74
C ILE A 8 -2.31 -9.82 -9.24
N SER A 9 -1.10 -10.34 -9.46
CA SER A 9 -0.05 -9.67 -10.19
C SER A 9 -0.65 -9.23 -11.52
N PHE A 10 -0.96 -7.93 -11.66
CA PHE A 10 -0.85 -7.32 -12.98
C PHE A 10 0.62 -7.45 -13.33
N SER A 11 0.95 -8.44 -14.14
CA SER A 11 2.26 -8.63 -14.74
C SER A 11 2.53 -7.40 -15.61
N TYR A 12 3.08 -6.35 -15.02
CA TYR A 12 3.85 -5.38 -15.77
C TYR A 12 5.12 -6.12 -16.18
N GLY A 13 5.27 -6.33 -17.48
CA GLY A 13 6.42 -7.02 -18.05
C GLY A 13 7.71 -6.43 -17.51
N ASN A 14 8.60 -7.31 -17.06
CA ASN A 14 9.98 -6.98 -16.79
C ASN A 14 10.64 -6.50 -18.09
N ALA A 15 10.67 -5.19 -18.30
CA ALA A 15 11.67 -4.58 -19.15
C ALA A 15 12.89 -4.31 -18.26
N ALA A 16 13.76 -5.32 -18.14
CA ALA A 16 15.10 -5.09 -17.67
C ALA A 16 15.78 -4.16 -18.69
N SER A 17 15.94 -2.88 -18.34
CA SER A 17 16.77 -1.95 -19.10
C SER A 17 18.05 -1.65 -18.31
N ILE A 18 19.13 -1.75 -19.05
CA ILE A 18 20.52 -1.74 -18.62
C ILE A 18 20.94 -0.29 -18.38
N PHE A 19 21.38 0.06 -17.17
CA PHE A 19 22.39 1.09 -16.97
C PHE A 19 23.26 0.77 -15.74
N GLN A 20 24.47 0.28 -16.01
CA GLN A 20 25.58 0.31 -15.07
C GLN A 20 26.32 1.66 -15.20
N THR A 21 26.69 2.24 -14.05
CA THR A 21 27.76 3.24 -13.81
C THR A 21 27.49 4.76 -13.89
N GLU A 22 26.33 5.21 -13.42
CA GLU A 22 26.29 6.37 -12.51
C GLU A 22 25.60 5.88 -11.24
N ALA A 23 26.17 6.12 -10.06
CA ALA A 23 25.54 5.67 -8.81
C ALA A 23 24.14 6.28 -8.74
N ASN A 24 23.08 5.46 -8.80
CA ASN A 24 21.70 5.92 -8.96
C ASN A 24 21.29 6.83 -7.77
N ILE A 25 21.49 8.14 -7.90
CA ILE A 25 21.22 9.16 -6.85
C ILE A 25 19.72 9.47 -6.70
N THR A 26 18.88 8.92 -7.57
CA THR A 26 17.41 9.05 -7.58
C THR A 26 16.80 8.87 -6.19
N THR A 27 17.03 7.72 -5.56
CA THR A 27 16.48 7.40 -4.23
C THR A 27 17.00 8.35 -3.15
N CYS A 28 18.26 8.77 -3.25
CA CYS A 28 18.92 9.70 -2.34
C CYS A 28 18.27 11.11 -2.41
N ILE A 29 17.95 11.59 -3.61
CA ILE A 29 17.30 12.90 -3.83
C ILE A 29 15.83 12.87 -3.41
N GLU A 30 15.10 11.78 -3.71
CA GLU A 30 13.73 11.61 -3.24
C GLU A 30 13.64 11.67 -1.71
N ASN A 31 14.51 10.92 -1.02
CA ASN A 31 14.58 10.91 0.43
C ASN A 31 15.00 12.26 1.02
N PHE A 32 15.89 12.99 0.35
CA PHE A 32 16.23 14.37 0.72
C PHE A 32 14.99 15.27 0.72
N TYR A 33 14.18 15.25 -0.35
CA TYR A 33 12.96 16.06 -0.39
C TYR A 33 11.92 15.60 0.62
N ALA A 34 11.79 14.30 0.87
CA ALA A 34 10.92 13.79 1.93
C ALA A 34 11.35 14.33 3.31
N ALA A 35 12.65 14.36 3.61
CA ALA A 35 13.20 14.94 4.82
C ALA A 35 12.94 16.46 4.91
N VAL A 36 13.09 17.20 3.82
CA VAL A 36 12.75 18.63 3.75
C VAL A 36 11.30 18.89 4.16
N TYR A 37 10.33 18.16 3.59
CA TYR A 37 8.91 18.30 3.91
C TYR A 37 8.51 17.71 5.26
N SER A 38 9.31 16.80 5.83
CA SER A 38 9.01 16.18 7.12
C SER A 38 9.10 17.17 8.28
N GLU A 39 9.87 18.25 8.12
CA GLU A 39 10.20 19.24 9.16
C GLU A 39 10.95 18.66 10.36
N ASN A 40 11.50 17.44 10.25
CA ASN A 40 12.26 16.79 11.32
C ASN A 40 13.63 17.42 11.57
N TYR A 41 14.13 18.23 10.63
CA TYR A 41 15.40 18.94 10.74
C TYR A 41 15.12 20.41 11.01
N ASN A 42 15.51 20.92 12.18
CA ASN A 42 15.21 22.30 12.59
C ASN A 42 15.70 23.35 11.57
N CYS A 43 16.75 23.04 10.81
CA CYS A 43 17.33 23.92 9.81
C CYS A 43 16.49 24.04 8.52
N THR A 44 15.60 23.09 8.19
CA THR A 44 14.86 23.13 6.91
C THR A 44 13.86 24.27 6.85
N SER A 45 13.32 24.70 7.99
CA SER A 45 12.41 25.85 8.10
C SER A 45 13.00 27.19 7.62
N GLN A 46 14.33 27.29 7.52
CA GLN A 46 15.04 28.51 7.14
C GLN A 46 15.27 28.64 5.63
N TYR A 47 14.99 27.58 4.86
CA TYR A 47 15.33 27.51 3.44
C TYR A 47 14.18 26.90 2.62
N ASP A 48 13.89 27.50 1.47
CA ASP A 48 12.90 26.97 0.52
C ASP A 48 13.57 26.00 -0.48
N PHE A 49 14.04 24.85 0.03
CA PHE A 49 14.74 23.85 -0.80
C PHE A 49 13.88 23.25 -1.91
N ALA A 50 12.56 23.20 -1.71
CA ALA A 50 11.61 22.61 -2.64
C ALA A 50 10.90 23.64 -3.52
N SER A 51 11.40 24.88 -3.57
CA SER A 51 10.80 25.94 -4.39
C SER A 51 10.66 25.51 -5.86
N ASN A 52 9.53 25.91 -6.46
CA ASN A 52 9.33 25.82 -7.91
C ASN A 52 10.05 26.94 -8.66
N ASN A 53 10.53 27.98 -7.95
CA ASN A 53 11.37 29.01 -8.54
C ASN A 53 12.84 28.56 -8.48
N GLU A 54 13.45 28.35 -9.64
CA GLU A 54 14.83 27.88 -9.79
C GLU A 54 15.84 28.73 -9.01
N THR A 55 15.72 30.05 -9.09
CA THR A 55 16.63 30.97 -8.42
C THR A 55 16.49 30.88 -6.90
N VAL A 56 15.26 30.71 -6.41
CA VAL A 56 14.99 30.52 -4.98
C VAL A 56 15.54 29.19 -4.50
N ALA A 57 15.22 28.08 -5.19
CA ALA A 57 15.69 26.75 -4.85
C ALA A 57 17.23 26.67 -4.85
N GLN A 58 17.88 27.24 -5.87
CA GLN A 58 19.34 27.31 -5.97
C GLN A 58 19.94 28.10 -4.80
N LYS A 59 19.41 29.30 -4.52
CA LYS A 59 19.88 30.13 -3.41
C LYS A 59 19.70 29.43 -2.08
N SER A 60 18.56 28.78 -1.87
CA SER A 60 18.26 28.02 -0.65
C SER A 60 19.20 26.84 -0.47
N LEU A 61 19.45 26.04 -1.51
CA LEU A 61 20.41 24.93 -1.46
C LEU A 61 21.85 25.39 -1.19
N ILE A 62 22.30 26.49 -1.81
CA ILE A 62 23.65 27.03 -1.59
C ILE A 62 23.80 27.63 -0.20
N SER A 63 22.87 28.49 0.23
CA SER A 63 22.93 29.13 1.55
C SER A 63 22.71 28.13 2.69
N GLY A 64 21.84 27.14 2.47
CA GLY A 64 21.54 26.05 3.39
C GLY A 64 22.46 24.85 3.24
N LYS A 65 23.64 24.97 2.61
CA LYS A 65 24.56 23.85 2.31
C LYS A 65 24.81 22.93 3.51
N SER A 66 25.03 23.48 4.69
CA SER A 66 25.25 22.67 5.90
C SER A 66 24.05 21.78 6.22
N CYS A 67 22.84 22.35 6.19
CA CYS A 67 21.59 21.64 6.42
C CYS A 67 21.35 20.59 5.33
N ALA A 68 21.60 20.95 4.08
CA ALA A 68 21.43 20.05 2.95
C ALA A 68 22.39 18.85 3.03
N LEU A 69 23.66 19.07 3.38
CA LEU A 69 24.65 18.01 3.54
C LEU A 69 24.38 17.14 4.77
N GLU A 70 23.86 17.69 5.86
CA GLU A 70 23.40 16.90 7.01
C GLU A 70 22.35 15.88 6.58
N ILE A 71 21.30 16.34 5.89
CA ILE A 71 20.22 15.47 5.39
C ILE A 71 20.77 14.45 4.38
N LEU A 72 21.56 14.90 3.40
CA LEU A 72 22.14 14.01 2.37
C LEU A 72 23.09 12.96 2.98
N GLY A 73 23.75 13.26 4.09
CA GLY A 73 24.59 12.30 4.81
C GLY A 73 23.79 11.16 5.43
N GLU A 74 22.53 11.40 5.77
CA GLU A 74 21.62 10.39 6.32
C GLU A 74 20.81 9.66 5.23
N THR A 75 20.46 10.36 4.14
CA THR A 75 19.57 9.81 3.11
C THR A 75 20.29 9.09 1.96
N CYS A 76 21.60 9.32 1.81
CA CYS A 76 22.39 8.79 0.70
C CYS A 76 23.43 7.78 1.20
N THR A 77 23.85 6.86 0.34
CA THR A 77 24.98 5.97 0.67
C THR A 77 26.27 6.78 0.83
N GLN A 78 27.23 6.26 1.58
CA GLN A 78 28.52 6.94 1.80
C GLN A 78 29.22 7.32 0.49
N SER A 79 29.15 6.48 -0.54
CA SER A 79 29.72 6.75 -1.86
C SER A 79 29.05 7.95 -2.53
N GLN A 80 27.71 7.95 -2.58
CA GLN A 80 26.91 9.04 -3.16
C GLN A 80 27.14 10.35 -2.40
N PHE A 81 27.13 10.31 -1.06
CA PHE A 81 27.36 11.49 -0.24
C PHE A 81 28.75 12.08 -0.46
N THR A 82 29.78 11.25 -0.56
CA THR A 82 31.15 11.70 -0.83
C THR A 82 31.24 12.39 -2.18
N GLU A 83 30.59 11.84 -3.20
CA GLU A 83 30.54 12.44 -4.53
C GLU A 83 29.79 13.79 -4.53
N ILE A 84 28.59 13.83 -3.96
CA ILE A 84 27.75 15.03 -3.88
C ILE A 84 28.45 16.13 -3.07
N SER A 85 28.97 15.81 -1.89
CA SER A 85 29.63 16.79 -1.00
C SER A 85 30.87 17.42 -1.64
N SER A 86 31.67 16.62 -2.36
CA SER A 86 32.87 17.10 -3.06
C SER A 86 32.55 18.07 -4.21
N LYS A 87 31.37 17.95 -4.82
CA LYS A 87 30.93 18.73 -5.99
C LYS A 87 29.60 19.44 -5.76
N PHE A 88 29.33 19.86 -4.52
CA PHE A 88 28.00 20.28 -4.09
C PHE A 88 27.38 21.40 -4.94
N GLU A 89 28.15 22.42 -5.33
CA GLU A 89 27.62 23.51 -6.15
C GLU A 89 27.22 23.05 -7.56
N ASN A 90 27.99 22.12 -8.15
CA ASN A 90 27.65 21.52 -9.44
C ASN A 90 26.41 20.64 -9.33
N PHE A 91 26.28 19.88 -8.24
CA PHE A 91 25.08 19.11 -7.92
C PHE A 91 23.86 20.04 -7.78
N VAL A 92 23.96 21.13 -7.02
CA VAL A 92 22.86 22.09 -6.91
C VAL A 92 22.49 22.66 -8.27
N LYS A 93 23.48 22.99 -9.11
CA LYS A 93 23.24 23.48 -10.47
C LYS A 93 22.50 22.45 -11.32
N SER A 94 22.86 21.16 -11.26
CA SER A 94 22.17 20.11 -12.02
C SER A 94 20.73 19.88 -11.55
N LEU A 95 20.38 20.23 -10.31
CA LEU A 95 19.00 20.14 -9.81
C LEU A 95 18.14 21.38 -10.08
N THR A 96 18.76 22.52 -10.39
CA THR A 96 18.07 23.84 -10.36
C THR A 96 18.21 24.65 -11.63
N THR A 97 19.09 24.27 -12.56
CA THR A 97 19.24 24.94 -13.85
C THR A 97 18.62 24.09 -14.94
N GLU A 98 17.58 24.59 -15.62
CA GLU A 98 16.99 23.88 -16.76
C GLU A 98 18.06 23.64 -17.85
N PRO A 99 18.29 22.39 -18.26
CA PRO A 99 19.23 22.09 -19.33
C PRO A 99 18.70 22.64 -20.66
N LYS A 100 19.62 23.07 -21.55
CA LYS A 100 19.25 23.56 -22.89
C LYS A 100 18.63 22.45 -23.74
N ASP A 101 19.12 21.23 -23.56
CA ASP A 101 18.56 20.04 -24.15
C ASP A 101 17.46 19.55 -23.21
N LYS A 102 16.21 19.51 -23.70
CA LYS A 102 15.02 19.11 -22.93
C LYS A 102 14.96 17.60 -22.69
N ASN A 103 16.06 17.03 -22.21
CA ASN A 103 16.18 15.64 -21.82
C ASN A 103 15.58 15.46 -20.42
N CYS A 104 14.41 14.87 -20.33
CA CYS A 104 13.65 14.67 -19.10
C CYS A 104 14.24 13.60 -18.16
N THR A 105 15.30 12.88 -18.57
CA THR A 105 16.13 12.09 -17.65
C THR A 105 17.23 12.89 -16.96
N ASP A 106 17.41 14.14 -17.36
CA ASP A 106 18.33 15.05 -16.69
C ASP A 106 17.94 15.24 -15.21
N SER A 107 18.95 15.43 -14.39
CA SER A 107 18.83 15.64 -12.95
C SER A 107 17.85 16.77 -12.60
N TYR A 108 17.73 17.80 -13.43
CA TYR A 108 16.82 18.92 -13.23
C TYR A 108 15.34 18.47 -13.24
N TYR A 109 14.92 17.75 -14.29
CA TYR A 109 13.52 17.33 -14.43
C TYR A 109 13.18 16.23 -13.40
N ARG A 110 14.13 15.32 -13.13
CA ARG A 110 14.00 14.31 -12.08
C ARG A 110 13.88 14.95 -10.70
N SER A 111 14.71 15.94 -10.39
CA SER A 111 14.64 16.73 -9.14
C SER A 111 13.25 17.34 -8.93
N ASN A 112 12.70 17.96 -9.98
CA ASN A 112 11.35 18.53 -9.92
C ASN A 112 10.27 17.47 -9.66
N ALA A 113 10.40 16.27 -10.23
CA ALA A 113 9.51 15.15 -9.89
C ALA A 113 9.71 14.66 -8.44
N PHE A 114 10.96 14.60 -7.96
CA PHE A 114 11.28 14.20 -6.59
C PHE A 114 10.79 15.18 -5.52
N LYS A 115 10.62 16.46 -5.84
CA LYS A 115 9.91 17.40 -4.95
C LYS A 115 8.49 16.92 -4.67
N CYS A 116 7.78 16.47 -5.70
CA CYS A 116 6.41 15.95 -5.56
C CYS A 116 6.39 14.58 -4.84
N LEU A 117 7.30 13.67 -5.21
CA LEU A 117 7.40 12.36 -4.56
C LEU A 117 7.82 12.47 -3.09
N GLY A 118 8.76 13.36 -2.78
CA GLY A 118 9.17 13.68 -1.41
C GLY A 118 8.02 14.23 -0.58
N LEU A 119 7.20 15.13 -1.15
CA LEU A 119 5.99 15.61 -0.48
C LEU A 119 5.03 14.45 -0.20
N LEU A 120 4.73 13.60 -1.19
CA LEU A 120 3.88 12.41 -1.01
C LEU A 120 4.41 11.47 0.08
N THR A 121 5.71 11.19 0.09
CA THR A 121 6.36 10.33 1.07
C THR A 121 6.31 10.94 2.47
N SER A 122 6.53 12.25 2.60
CA SER A 122 6.35 12.98 3.86
C SER A 122 4.91 12.95 4.35
N LEU A 123 3.94 13.21 3.46
CA LEU A 123 2.51 13.13 3.78
C LEU A 123 2.13 11.75 4.29
N ARG A 124 2.58 10.67 3.61
CA ARG A 124 2.37 9.29 4.05
C ARG A 124 2.96 9.04 5.44
N GLY A 125 4.15 9.57 5.73
CA GLY A 125 4.79 9.47 7.03
C GLY A 125 4.04 10.22 8.14
N LYS A 126 3.67 11.48 7.90
CA LYS A 126 2.89 12.31 8.84
C LYS A 126 1.51 11.70 9.09
N MET A 127 0.84 11.20 8.04
CA MET A 127 -0.43 10.48 8.10
C MET A 127 -0.32 9.25 9.03
N LYS A 128 0.71 8.42 8.83
CA LYS A 128 0.98 7.24 9.68
C LYS A 128 1.15 7.62 11.15
N LEU A 129 1.91 8.67 11.45
CA LEU A 129 2.14 9.14 12.82
C LEU A 129 0.87 9.74 13.45
N ILE A 130 0.12 10.54 12.71
CA ILE A 130 -1.12 11.17 13.19
C ILE A 130 -2.14 10.09 13.53
N PHE A 131 -2.38 9.12 12.63
CA PHE A 131 -3.34 8.04 12.88
C PHE A 131 -2.92 7.13 14.05
N GLN A 132 -1.62 6.92 14.26
CA GLN A 132 -1.13 6.22 15.44
C GLN A 132 -1.46 6.94 16.76
N THR A 133 -1.74 8.25 16.74
CA THR A 133 -2.01 9.06 17.93
C THR A 133 -3.49 9.33 18.21
N GLN A 134 -4.42 8.77 17.42
CA GLN A 134 -5.87 9.03 17.53
C GLN A 134 -6.22 10.53 17.64
N PRO A 135 -6.12 11.29 16.54
CA PRO A 135 -6.30 12.73 16.57
C PRO A 135 -7.72 13.10 17.02
N LYS A 136 -7.83 14.15 17.84
CA LYS A 136 -9.12 14.70 18.25
C LYS A 136 -9.77 15.45 17.08
N ILE A 137 -11.09 15.65 17.16
CA ILE A 137 -11.79 16.60 16.28
C ILE A 137 -11.08 17.96 16.38
N ASN A 138 -10.74 18.56 15.23
CA ASN A 138 -9.93 19.79 15.08
C ASN A 138 -8.45 19.69 15.47
N ASP A 139 -7.84 18.50 15.42
CA ASP A 139 -6.38 18.40 15.52
C ASP A 139 -5.70 19.19 14.41
N SER A 140 -4.93 20.22 14.79
CA SER A 140 -4.28 21.13 13.85
C SER A 140 -3.28 20.43 12.93
N ARG A 141 -2.72 19.29 13.35
CA ARG A 141 -1.81 18.47 12.53
C ARG A 141 -2.60 17.75 11.43
N LEU A 142 -3.81 17.29 11.75
CA LEU A 142 -4.71 16.66 10.78
C LEU A 142 -5.25 17.69 9.78
N LEU A 143 -5.65 18.89 10.25
CA LEU A 143 -6.11 19.97 9.37
C LEU A 143 -5.01 20.43 8.40
N ASN A 144 -3.79 20.65 8.89
CA ASN A 144 -2.64 21.00 8.05
C ASN A 144 -2.31 19.88 7.03
N LEU A 145 -2.44 18.62 7.43
CA LEU A 145 -2.26 17.49 6.52
C LEU A 145 -3.34 17.45 5.42
N ILE A 146 -4.59 17.75 5.77
CA ILE A 146 -5.69 17.87 4.80
C ILE A 146 -5.38 18.98 3.80
N ASP A 147 -4.96 20.16 4.26
CA ASP A 147 -4.61 21.29 3.38
C ASP A 147 -3.46 20.94 2.41
N GLN A 148 -2.43 20.23 2.88
CA GLN A 148 -1.33 19.77 2.02
C GLN A 148 -1.78 18.72 0.99
N CYS A 149 -2.69 17.82 1.38
CA CYS A 149 -3.30 16.84 0.47
C CYS A 149 -4.20 17.50 -0.57
N GLU A 150 -4.97 18.52 -0.20
CA GLU A 150 -5.84 19.28 -1.12
C GLU A 150 -5.00 20.05 -2.15
N SER A 151 -3.91 20.70 -1.71
CA SER A 151 -2.93 21.34 -2.60
C SER A 151 -2.29 20.35 -3.58
N PHE A 152 -2.02 19.11 -3.15
CA PHE A 152 -1.52 18.06 -4.05
C PHE A 152 -2.59 17.62 -5.06
N LYS A 153 -3.83 17.43 -4.60
CA LYS A 153 -4.97 16.98 -5.43
C LYS A 153 -5.34 17.97 -6.52
N GLU A 154 -5.30 19.28 -6.23
CA GLU A 154 -5.56 20.34 -7.21
C GLU A 154 -4.49 20.37 -8.32
N ASN A 155 -3.29 19.87 -8.02
CA ASN A 155 -2.17 19.70 -8.96
C ASN A 155 -2.16 18.32 -9.67
N SER A 156 -3.30 17.68 -9.91
CA SER A 156 -3.39 16.44 -10.72
C SER A 156 -4.53 16.52 -11.75
N THR A 157 -4.47 17.53 -12.61
CA THR A 157 -5.51 17.82 -13.63
C THR A 157 -5.06 17.51 -15.06
N SER A 158 -6.01 17.49 -16.00
CA SER A 158 -5.74 17.41 -17.46
C SER A 158 -4.68 18.41 -17.93
N GLU A 159 -4.57 19.57 -17.28
CA GLU A 159 -3.61 20.61 -17.64
C GLU A 159 -2.16 20.20 -17.35
N ILE A 160 -1.93 19.31 -16.37
CA ILE A 160 -0.58 18.86 -16.01
C ILE A 160 -0.07 17.79 -16.97
N PHE A 161 -0.95 16.92 -17.46
CA PHE A 161 -0.57 16.03 -18.56
C PHE A 161 -0.32 16.81 -19.86
N LYS A 162 -1.05 17.90 -20.10
CA LYS A 162 -0.78 18.76 -21.27
C LYS A 162 0.56 19.48 -21.15
N SER A 163 0.84 20.08 -19.99
CA SER A 163 2.10 20.80 -19.76
C SER A 163 3.31 19.86 -19.64
N GLY A 164 3.12 18.67 -19.06
CA GLY A 164 4.13 17.63 -18.90
C GLY A 164 4.26 16.65 -20.06
N LYS A 165 3.56 16.87 -21.18
CA LYS A 165 3.49 15.93 -22.32
C LYS A 165 4.86 15.43 -22.79
N SER A 166 5.82 16.33 -22.97
CA SER A 166 7.16 15.96 -23.46
C SER A 166 7.90 15.05 -22.48
N CYS A 167 7.77 15.32 -21.18
CA CYS A 167 8.38 14.53 -20.12
C CYS A 167 7.73 13.15 -20.00
N PHE A 168 6.39 13.11 -20.02
CA PHE A 168 5.64 11.86 -20.00
C PHE A 168 5.99 10.96 -21.20
N LEU A 169 6.06 11.54 -22.41
CA LEU A 169 6.38 10.77 -23.61
C LEU A 169 7.82 10.25 -23.58
N GLN A 170 8.77 11.04 -23.07
CA GLN A 170 10.14 10.57 -22.98
C GLN A 170 10.29 9.37 -22.02
N ILE A 171 9.64 9.42 -20.85
CA ILE A 171 9.63 8.26 -19.93
C ILE A 171 8.94 7.06 -20.60
N ALA A 172 7.85 7.29 -21.34
CA ALA A 172 7.18 6.23 -22.06
C ALA A 172 8.05 5.63 -23.19
N GLU A 173 8.96 6.39 -23.79
CA GLU A 173 9.92 5.89 -24.78
C GLU A 173 10.93 4.91 -24.15
N GLU A 174 11.27 5.12 -22.87
CA GLU A 174 12.21 4.28 -22.12
C GLU A 174 11.54 3.04 -21.51
N GLU A 175 10.31 3.19 -21.00
CA GLU A 175 9.60 2.16 -20.23
C GLU A 175 8.64 1.32 -21.08
N CYS A 176 8.12 1.85 -22.18
CA CYS A 176 7.19 1.12 -23.04
C CYS A 176 7.91 0.48 -24.22
N SER A 177 7.33 -0.59 -24.77
CA SER A 177 7.80 -1.09 -26.06
C SER A 177 7.65 -0.03 -27.16
N VAL A 178 8.51 -0.09 -28.18
CA VAL A 178 8.52 0.86 -29.30
C VAL A 178 7.14 1.04 -29.94
N SER A 179 6.36 -0.04 -30.08
CA SER A 179 5.00 -0.01 -30.62
C SER A 179 4.00 0.71 -29.71
N GLN A 180 4.09 0.52 -28.40
CA GLN A 180 3.25 1.19 -27.40
C GLN A 180 3.60 2.69 -27.32
N TYR A 181 4.89 3.04 -27.31
CA TYR A 181 5.33 4.42 -27.34
C TYR A 181 4.84 5.15 -28.61
N ASN A 182 5.03 4.55 -29.78
CA ASN A 182 4.60 5.15 -31.06
C ASN A 182 3.08 5.41 -31.10
N LEU A 183 2.29 4.50 -30.55
CA LEU A 183 0.85 4.67 -30.43
C LEU A 183 0.50 5.82 -29.47
N LEU A 184 1.13 5.85 -28.30
CA LEU A 184 0.91 6.86 -27.25
C LEU A 184 1.34 8.27 -27.67
N SER A 185 2.51 8.41 -28.30
CA SER A 185 3.05 9.69 -28.75
C SER A 185 2.21 10.30 -29.88
N THR A 186 1.79 9.47 -30.85
CA THR A 186 0.96 9.90 -31.98
C THR A 186 -0.46 10.26 -31.53
N ARG A 187 -1.01 9.53 -30.57
CA ARG A 187 -2.40 9.69 -30.11
C ARG A 187 -2.52 10.26 -28.70
N TYR A 188 -1.55 11.08 -28.29
CA TYR A 188 -1.47 11.54 -26.90
C TYR A 188 -2.72 12.29 -26.43
N GLN A 189 -3.30 13.13 -27.29
CA GLN A 189 -4.52 13.85 -26.93
C GLN A 189 -5.71 12.90 -26.77
N ASP A 190 -5.81 11.88 -27.64
CA ASP A 190 -6.83 10.84 -27.50
C ASP A 190 -6.61 10.05 -26.21
N PHE A 191 -5.36 9.74 -25.84
CA PHE A 191 -5.02 9.10 -24.57
C PHE A 191 -5.48 9.93 -23.37
N LEU A 192 -5.18 11.24 -23.36
CA LEU A 192 -5.64 12.14 -22.30
C LEU A 192 -7.15 12.23 -22.23
N ASP A 193 -7.81 12.38 -23.37
CA ASP A 193 -9.25 12.43 -23.45
C ASP A 193 -9.88 11.13 -22.91
N VAL A 194 -9.29 9.99 -23.24
CA VAL A 194 -9.73 8.66 -22.80
C VAL A 194 -9.57 8.47 -21.29
N ILE A 195 -8.50 8.93 -20.64
CA ILE A 195 -8.34 8.77 -19.19
C ILE A 195 -9.06 9.86 -18.37
N THR A 196 -9.25 11.06 -18.93
CA THR A 196 -9.80 12.22 -18.19
C THR A 196 -11.29 12.48 -18.46
N LYS A 197 -11.82 12.14 -19.64
CA LYS A 197 -13.24 12.38 -19.97
C LYS A 197 -14.05 11.11 -19.74
N LYS A 198 -15.08 11.22 -18.90
CA LYS A 198 -16.01 10.11 -18.68
C LYS A 198 -16.71 9.76 -20.01
N PRO A 199 -16.64 8.50 -20.48
CA PRO A 199 -17.30 8.10 -21.71
C PRO A 199 -18.83 8.20 -21.56
N LYS A 200 -19.53 8.54 -22.64
CA LYS A 200 -21.01 8.64 -22.66
C LYS A 200 -21.69 7.29 -22.46
N ASN A 201 -21.03 6.21 -22.90
CA ASN A 201 -21.51 4.86 -22.67
C ASN A 201 -20.92 4.33 -21.36
N GLU A 202 -21.70 4.40 -20.30
CA GLU A 202 -21.31 3.93 -18.96
C GLU A 202 -21.32 2.39 -18.83
N SER A 203 -21.75 1.66 -19.87
CA SER A 203 -21.76 0.19 -19.87
C SER A 203 -20.43 -0.45 -20.28
N ASP A 204 -19.50 0.32 -20.85
CA ASP A 204 -18.18 -0.17 -21.27
C ASP A 204 -17.15 0.05 -20.17
N CYS A 205 -17.20 -0.80 -19.15
CA CYS A 205 -16.34 -0.72 -17.96
C CYS A 205 -14.87 -1.09 -18.23
N GLU A 206 -14.60 -1.68 -19.39
CA GLU A 206 -13.25 -1.97 -19.87
C GLU A 206 -12.56 -0.75 -20.49
N ASN A 207 -13.31 0.34 -20.66
CA ASN A 207 -12.77 1.61 -21.11
C ASN A 207 -11.67 2.11 -20.15
N PHE A 208 -10.58 2.60 -20.73
CA PHE A 208 -9.42 3.10 -19.99
C PHE A 208 -9.77 4.20 -18.97
N HIS A 209 -10.84 4.98 -19.16
CA HIS A 209 -11.32 5.91 -18.13
C HIS A 209 -11.66 5.19 -16.82
N PHE A 210 -12.44 4.12 -16.89
CA PHE A 210 -12.87 3.37 -15.71
C PHE A 210 -11.70 2.59 -15.11
N LYS A 211 -10.85 1.98 -15.94
CA LYS A 211 -9.59 1.33 -15.52
C LYS A 211 -8.68 2.27 -14.74
N TYR A 212 -8.37 3.44 -15.32
CA TYR A 212 -7.49 4.42 -14.70
C TYR A 212 -8.06 4.93 -13.36
N ASN A 213 -9.37 5.19 -13.30
CA ASN A 213 -10.00 5.59 -12.06
C ASN A 213 -10.12 4.45 -11.03
N ALA A 214 -10.15 3.19 -11.47
CA ALA A 214 -10.19 2.04 -10.57
C ALA A 214 -8.85 1.85 -9.87
N ILE A 215 -7.74 2.04 -10.59
CA ILE A 215 -6.37 1.97 -10.03
C ILE A 215 -6.19 2.95 -8.85
N LYS A 216 -6.97 4.03 -8.76
CA LYS A 216 -6.94 4.94 -7.61
C LYS A 216 -7.45 4.31 -6.31
N CYS A 217 -8.19 3.21 -6.37
CA CYS A 217 -8.59 2.42 -5.21
C CYS A 217 -7.48 1.48 -4.73
N GLN A 218 -6.46 1.19 -5.56
CA GLN A 218 -5.37 0.26 -5.23
C GLN A 218 -4.63 0.63 -3.94
N PRO A 219 -4.25 1.91 -3.68
CA PRO A 219 -3.56 2.25 -2.44
C PRO A 219 -4.39 1.97 -1.18
N LEU A 220 -5.72 2.07 -1.26
CA LEU A 220 -6.61 1.71 -0.14
C LEU A 220 -6.57 0.19 0.10
N MET A 221 -6.58 -0.60 -0.96
CA MET A 221 -6.49 -2.07 -0.88
C MET A 221 -5.12 -2.53 -0.37
N ASP A 222 -4.03 -1.89 -0.81
CA ASP A 222 -2.68 -2.21 -0.37
C ASP A 222 -2.50 -1.87 1.12
N ASP A 223 -2.96 -0.70 1.56
CA ASP A 223 -2.93 -0.30 2.98
C ASP A 223 -3.79 -1.25 3.83
N LEU A 224 -4.93 -1.69 3.31
CA LEU A 224 -5.82 -2.66 3.96
C LEU A 224 -5.10 -3.99 4.18
N GLY A 225 -4.46 -4.54 3.14
CA GLY A 225 -3.71 -5.80 3.23
C GLY A 225 -2.50 -5.71 4.17
N LEU A 226 -1.77 -4.59 4.14
CA LEU A 226 -0.62 -4.33 5.01
C LEU A 226 -1.02 -4.26 6.48
N LYS A 227 -2.06 -3.48 6.80
CA LYS A 227 -2.52 -3.30 8.18
C LYS A 227 -3.14 -4.57 8.76
N ASP A 228 -3.90 -5.30 7.97
CA ASP A 228 -4.45 -6.60 8.38
C ASP A 228 -3.34 -7.60 8.72
N ALA A 229 -2.32 -7.72 7.88
CA ALA A 229 -1.22 -8.65 8.13
C ALA A 229 -0.47 -8.39 9.46
N VAL A 230 -0.46 -7.14 9.93
CA VAL A 230 0.09 -6.78 11.24
C VAL A 230 -0.88 -7.18 12.37
N LEU A 231 -2.18 -7.02 12.16
CA LEU A 231 -3.22 -7.35 13.14
C LEU A 231 -3.41 -8.85 13.34
N GLN A 232 -3.32 -9.66 12.28
CA GLN A 232 -3.42 -11.13 12.34
C GLN A 232 -2.42 -11.77 13.31
N LYS A 233 -1.31 -11.07 13.63
CA LYS A 233 -0.27 -11.54 14.55
C LYS A 233 -0.47 -11.10 16.00
N ARG A 234 -1.59 -10.43 16.32
CA ARG A 234 -1.80 -9.80 17.63
C ARG A 234 -3.21 -10.10 18.13
N HIS A 235 -3.31 -10.39 19.42
CA HIS A 235 -4.61 -10.41 20.09
C HIS A 235 -5.23 -9.01 20.06
N THR A 236 -6.49 -8.96 19.66
CA THR A 236 -7.31 -7.75 19.62
C THR A 236 -8.36 -7.81 20.71
N LYS A 237 -8.89 -6.64 21.09
CA LYS A 237 -10.03 -6.53 21.99
C LYS A 237 -11.13 -5.72 21.32
N ILE A 238 -12.31 -5.76 21.89
CA ILE A 238 -13.41 -4.89 21.45
C ILE A 238 -12.99 -3.43 21.62
N ASN A 239 -13.33 -2.62 20.63
CA ASN A 239 -12.94 -1.22 20.47
C ASN A 239 -11.42 -1.01 20.41
N ASP A 240 -10.67 -2.02 19.95
CA ASP A 240 -9.28 -1.81 19.57
C ASP A 240 -9.22 -0.83 18.39
N SER A 241 -8.59 0.31 18.60
CA SER A 241 -8.57 1.38 17.61
C SER A 241 -7.94 0.98 16.29
N ARG A 242 -7.01 0.02 16.31
CA ARG A 242 -6.36 -0.49 15.10
C ARG A 242 -7.34 -1.29 14.25
N VAL A 243 -8.26 -2.00 14.89
CA VAL A 243 -9.34 -2.73 14.21
C VAL A 243 -10.37 -1.73 13.69
N LEU A 244 -10.75 -0.71 14.48
CA LEU A 244 -11.68 0.34 14.05
C LEU A 244 -11.14 1.10 12.82
N GLU A 245 -9.86 1.46 12.82
CA GLU A 245 -9.20 2.08 11.66
C GLU A 245 -9.27 1.18 10.41
N LEU A 246 -9.10 -0.13 10.59
CA LEU A 246 -9.19 -1.08 9.48
C LEU A 246 -10.64 -1.23 8.95
N ILE A 247 -11.64 -1.11 9.84
CA ILE A 247 -13.06 -1.07 9.45
C ILE A 247 -13.35 0.17 8.60
N ASP A 248 -12.87 1.35 9.01
CA ASP A 248 -13.04 2.59 8.24
C ASP A 248 -12.36 2.50 6.86
N LEU A 249 -11.15 1.93 6.82
CA LEU A 249 -10.43 1.69 5.57
C LEU A 249 -11.18 0.72 4.66
N CYS A 250 -11.82 -0.30 5.23
CA CYS A 250 -12.69 -1.22 4.53
C CYS A 250 -13.89 -0.53 3.87
N ASP A 251 -14.58 0.34 4.60
CA ASP A 251 -15.73 1.07 4.06
C ASP A 251 -15.30 2.05 2.95
N ASN A 252 -14.13 2.69 3.09
CA ASN A 252 -13.54 3.53 2.04
C ASN A 252 -13.16 2.73 0.79
N ALA A 253 -12.51 1.58 0.95
CA ALA A 253 -12.12 0.70 -0.16
C ALA A 253 -13.36 0.18 -0.90
N LEU A 254 -14.37 -0.31 -0.18
CA LEU A 254 -15.63 -0.79 -0.77
C LEU A 254 -16.39 0.32 -1.49
N THR A 255 -16.44 1.51 -0.91
CA THR A 255 -17.06 2.68 -1.56
C THR A 255 -16.33 3.02 -2.85
N CYS A 256 -14.99 3.06 -2.82
CA CYS A 256 -14.17 3.34 -3.99
C CYS A 256 -14.41 2.30 -5.09
N MET A 257 -14.32 1.01 -4.77
CA MET A 257 -14.50 -0.07 -5.73
C MET A 257 -15.93 -0.11 -6.28
N SER A 258 -16.95 0.01 -5.42
CA SER A 258 -18.35 -0.08 -5.84
C SER A 258 -18.80 1.12 -6.69
N SER A 259 -18.13 2.27 -6.54
CA SER A 259 -18.36 3.44 -7.37
C SER A 259 -17.77 3.31 -8.79
N ASN A 260 -16.90 2.32 -9.01
CA ASN A 260 -16.24 2.09 -10.27
C ASN A 260 -16.76 0.79 -10.92
N CYS A 261 -17.22 0.88 -12.16
CA CYS A 261 -17.81 -0.28 -12.83
C CYS A 261 -16.77 -1.27 -13.39
N TYR A 262 -15.48 -0.93 -13.35
CA TYR A 262 -14.36 -1.81 -13.76
C TYR A 262 -14.24 -3.06 -12.87
N TYR A 263 -14.46 -2.91 -11.55
CA TYR A 263 -14.38 -4.05 -10.65
C TYR A 263 -15.56 -4.99 -10.86
N PHE A 264 -15.27 -6.26 -11.06
CA PHE A 264 -16.31 -7.28 -11.13
C PHE A 264 -16.98 -7.43 -9.76
N LYS A 265 -18.27 -7.79 -9.77
CA LYS A 265 -19.03 -8.08 -8.55
C LYS A 265 -18.33 -9.11 -7.66
N THR A 266 -17.64 -10.07 -8.27
CA THR A 266 -16.85 -11.09 -7.57
C THR A 266 -15.67 -10.49 -6.83
N GLU A 267 -14.95 -9.54 -7.42
CA GLU A 267 -13.81 -8.85 -6.78
C GLU A 267 -14.28 -7.98 -5.61
N VAL A 268 -15.34 -7.19 -5.84
CA VAL A 268 -15.98 -6.40 -4.77
C VAL A 268 -16.46 -7.30 -3.64
N SER A 269 -17.06 -8.46 -3.97
CA SER A 269 -17.52 -9.43 -2.98
C SER A 269 -16.36 -10.03 -2.18
N ILE A 270 -15.20 -10.29 -2.79
CA ILE A 270 -14.03 -10.80 -2.07
C ILE A 270 -13.57 -9.79 -1.01
N VAL A 271 -13.45 -8.51 -1.40
CA VAL A 271 -13.10 -7.43 -0.48
C VAL A 271 -14.17 -7.26 0.59
N SER A 272 -15.45 -7.37 0.23
CA SER A 272 -16.56 -7.28 1.17
C SER A 272 -16.50 -8.40 2.21
N THR A 273 -16.28 -9.65 1.81
CA THR A 273 -16.15 -10.78 2.73
C THR A 273 -14.96 -10.59 3.66
N PHE A 274 -13.82 -10.13 3.13
CA PHE A 274 -12.66 -9.78 3.95
C PHE A 274 -13.00 -8.71 4.99
N CYS A 275 -13.71 -7.65 4.58
CA CYS A 275 -14.14 -6.59 5.48
C CYS A 275 -15.12 -7.06 6.57
N GLU A 276 -15.95 -8.06 6.28
CA GLU A 276 -16.78 -8.70 7.30
C GLU A 276 -15.94 -9.45 8.34
N THR A 277 -14.83 -10.10 7.95
CA THR A 277 -13.87 -10.72 8.89
C THR A 277 -13.16 -9.67 9.76
N VAL A 278 -12.83 -8.50 9.19
CA VAL A 278 -12.29 -7.37 9.95
C VAL A 278 -13.31 -6.87 10.97
N LYS A 279 -14.58 -6.68 10.56
CA LYS A 279 -15.67 -6.28 11.45
C LYS A 279 -15.91 -7.31 12.56
N MET A 280 -15.87 -8.60 12.23
CA MET A 280 -15.93 -9.70 13.21
C MET A 280 -14.82 -9.60 14.25
N SER A 281 -13.63 -9.11 13.88
CA SER A 281 -12.51 -8.97 14.82
C SER A 281 -12.77 -7.95 15.94
N ASN A 282 -13.80 -7.11 15.78
CA ASN A 282 -14.31 -6.18 16.79
C ASN A 282 -15.61 -6.69 17.47
N SER A 283 -15.70 -7.99 17.74
CA SER A 283 -16.89 -8.60 18.36
C SER A 283 -16.55 -9.40 19.62
N GLU A 284 -17.59 -9.64 20.43
CA GLU A 284 -17.54 -10.53 21.60
C GLU A 284 -17.19 -11.98 21.22
N PHE A 285 -17.59 -12.40 20.02
CA PHE A 285 -17.20 -13.69 19.45
C PHE A 285 -15.67 -13.79 19.34
N LYS A 286 -15.02 -12.82 18.67
CA LYS A 286 -13.56 -12.87 18.50
C LYS A 286 -12.81 -12.68 19.83
N ALA A 287 -13.33 -11.82 20.70
CA ALA A 287 -12.77 -11.64 22.04
C ALA A 287 -12.83 -12.93 22.86
N CYS A 288 -13.90 -13.72 22.71
CA CYS A 288 -14.02 -15.02 23.35
C CYS A 288 -13.04 -16.05 22.78
N GLU A 289 -12.87 -16.13 21.46
CA GLU A 289 -11.85 -17.01 20.86
C GLU A 289 -10.45 -16.72 21.44
N TRP A 290 -10.07 -15.44 21.52
CA TRP A 290 -8.79 -15.06 22.12
C TRP A 290 -8.70 -15.39 23.60
N LYS A 291 -9.82 -15.35 24.33
CA LYS A 291 -9.87 -15.72 25.75
C LYS A 291 -9.62 -17.22 25.90
N ILE A 292 -10.34 -18.06 25.16
CA ILE A 292 -10.21 -19.52 25.19
C ILE A 292 -8.80 -19.94 24.79
N GLU A 293 -8.25 -19.36 23.72
CA GLU A 293 -6.88 -19.68 23.28
C GLU A 293 -5.83 -19.29 24.33
N ARG A 294 -5.99 -18.14 24.99
CA ARG A 294 -5.03 -17.64 25.98
C ARG A 294 -5.10 -18.37 27.32
N GLU A 295 -6.31 -18.64 27.79
CA GLU A 295 -6.54 -19.22 29.12
C GLU A 295 -6.51 -20.75 29.08
N SER A 296 -6.69 -21.34 27.89
CA SER A 296 -6.73 -22.78 27.64
C SER A 296 -7.49 -23.54 28.73
N PRO A 297 -8.77 -23.18 28.99
CA PRO A 297 -9.56 -23.81 30.04
C PRO A 297 -9.68 -25.32 29.83
N ASP A 298 -9.89 -26.05 30.92
CA ASP A 298 -10.19 -27.47 30.83
C ASP A 298 -11.57 -27.66 30.16
N LEU A 299 -11.60 -28.41 29.06
CA LEU A 299 -12.80 -28.70 28.29
C LEU A 299 -13.22 -30.17 28.40
N SER A 300 -12.63 -30.93 29.32
CA SER A 300 -12.92 -32.36 29.49
C SER A 300 -14.37 -32.66 29.90
N GLU A 301 -15.08 -31.67 30.46
CA GLU A 301 -16.50 -31.78 30.82
C GLU A 301 -17.45 -31.70 29.61
N TYR A 302 -16.99 -31.23 28.45
CA TYR A 302 -17.82 -31.09 27.25
C TYR A 302 -17.86 -32.39 26.45
N GLU A 303 -18.81 -33.27 26.76
CA GLU A 303 -19.01 -34.55 26.05
C GLU A 303 -19.23 -34.38 24.53
N CYS A 304 -19.75 -33.23 24.11
CA CYS A 304 -19.97 -32.88 22.70
C CYS A 304 -18.69 -32.74 21.87
N LEU A 305 -17.51 -32.70 22.52
CA LEU A 305 -16.22 -32.72 21.83
C LEU A 305 -15.89 -34.10 21.26
N GLU A 306 -16.56 -35.18 21.70
CA GLU A 306 -16.35 -36.54 21.20
C GLU A 306 -14.88 -37.01 21.25
N GLY A 307 -14.09 -36.44 22.17
CA GLY A 307 -12.66 -36.71 22.32
C GLY A 307 -11.73 -35.95 21.37
N ASP A 308 -12.25 -34.99 20.58
CA ASP A 308 -11.42 -34.11 19.76
C ASP A 308 -10.65 -33.09 20.61
N ASP A 309 -9.42 -32.81 20.19
CA ASP A 309 -8.62 -31.75 20.78
C ASP A 309 -9.04 -30.38 20.23
N PHE A 310 -9.74 -29.60 21.05
CA PHE A 310 -10.17 -28.23 20.73
C PHE A 310 -9.00 -27.30 20.43
N TYR A 311 -7.81 -27.58 20.97
CA TYR A 311 -6.63 -26.73 20.85
C TYR A 311 -5.70 -27.13 19.71
N ASP A 312 -6.06 -28.15 18.92
CA ASP A 312 -5.25 -28.59 17.80
C ASP A 312 -5.03 -27.43 16.80
N PRO A 313 -3.77 -27.07 16.49
CA PRO A 313 -3.47 -25.99 15.55
C PRO A 313 -3.82 -26.33 14.09
N ALA A 314 -4.09 -27.60 13.75
CA ALA A 314 -4.39 -28.04 12.39
C ALA A 314 -5.61 -27.32 11.81
N ILE A 315 -5.43 -26.70 10.63
CA ILE A 315 -6.47 -25.90 9.97
C ILE A 315 -7.76 -26.69 9.74
N LEU A 316 -7.66 -27.97 9.39
CA LEU A 316 -8.82 -28.83 9.15
C LEU A 316 -9.60 -29.16 10.43
N ASN A 317 -8.92 -29.25 11.58
CA ASN A 317 -9.58 -29.46 12.86
C ASN A 317 -10.27 -28.17 13.32
N LYS A 318 -9.62 -27.01 13.17
CA LYS A 318 -10.29 -25.71 13.37
C LYS A 318 -11.51 -25.53 12.49
N TYR A 319 -11.42 -25.90 11.21
CA TYR A 319 -12.54 -25.84 10.27
C TYR A 319 -13.73 -26.70 10.73
N ARG A 320 -13.46 -27.87 11.32
CA ARG A 320 -14.48 -28.77 11.84
C ARG A 320 -15.27 -28.14 12.99
N PHE A 321 -14.62 -27.38 13.88
CA PHE A 321 -15.28 -26.71 15.01
C PHE A 321 -16.34 -25.70 14.56
N TYR A 322 -16.09 -24.96 13.48
CA TYR A 322 -17.07 -24.00 12.94
C TYR A 322 -18.09 -24.60 11.98
N THR A 323 -17.98 -25.89 11.63
CA THR A 323 -18.90 -26.54 10.67
C THR A 323 -19.66 -27.70 11.29
N LYS A 324 -18.97 -28.78 11.67
CA LYS A 324 -19.58 -30.01 12.19
C LYS A 324 -19.86 -29.95 13.68
N MET A 325 -19.01 -29.25 14.44
CA MET A 325 -19.12 -29.16 15.90
C MET A 325 -19.54 -27.75 16.34
N LYS A 326 -20.32 -27.08 15.49
CA LYS A 326 -20.72 -25.69 15.70
C LYS A 326 -21.55 -25.51 16.96
N ASP A 327 -22.42 -26.48 17.28
CA ASP A 327 -23.27 -26.43 18.46
C ASP A 327 -22.43 -26.57 19.74
N CYS A 328 -21.46 -27.50 19.74
CA CYS A 328 -20.51 -27.67 20.84
C CYS A 328 -19.62 -26.44 21.02
N THR A 329 -19.10 -25.88 19.92
CA THR A 329 -18.29 -24.66 19.94
C THR A 329 -19.09 -23.48 20.49
N LYS A 330 -20.37 -23.37 20.11
CA LYS A 330 -21.27 -22.34 20.62
C LYS A 330 -21.54 -22.51 22.12
N GLU A 331 -21.77 -23.73 22.58
CA GLU A 331 -21.96 -24.06 24.00
C GLU A 331 -20.72 -23.65 24.81
N ILE A 332 -19.54 -24.10 24.40
CA ILE A 332 -18.24 -23.75 25.02
C ILE A 332 -18.06 -22.22 25.09
N MET A 333 -18.29 -21.51 23.98
CA MET A 333 -18.16 -20.04 23.96
C MET A 333 -19.18 -19.35 24.87
N MET A 334 -20.42 -19.85 24.92
CA MET A 334 -21.47 -19.30 25.79
C MET A 334 -21.14 -19.52 27.26
N ASP A 335 -20.64 -20.69 27.63
CA ASP A 335 -20.34 -21.02 29.03
C ASP A 335 -19.11 -20.27 29.55
N ILE A 336 -18.08 -20.13 28.72
CA ILE A 336 -16.81 -19.49 29.11
C ILE A 336 -16.90 -17.95 29.05
N CYS A 337 -17.66 -17.40 28.10
CA CYS A 337 -17.65 -15.97 27.78
C CYS A 337 -19.02 -15.29 27.94
N GLY A 338 -20.09 -16.05 28.11
CA GLY A 338 -21.47 -15.56 28.25
C GLY A 338 -22.21 -15.39 26.92
N GLU A 339 -23.52 -15.12 27.02
CA GLU A 339 -24.45 -15.03 25.88
C GLU A 339 -24.02 -14.06 24.78
N LYS A 340 -23.33 -12.97 25.13
CA LYS A 340 -22.88 -11.97 24.16
C LYS A 340 -21.88 -12.53 23.13
N ALA A 341 -21.06 -13.51 23.52
CA ALA A 341 -20.07 -14.13 22.64
C ALA A 341 -20.69 -14.93 21.49
N VAL A 342 -21.94 -15.37 21.65
CA VAL A 342 -22.64 -16.20 20.67
C VAL A 342 -23.72 -15.43 19.89
N VAL A 343 -23.82 -14.12 20.08
CA VAL A 343 -24.68 -13.26 19.26
C VAL A 343 -24.15 -13.23 17.83
N GLY A 344 -24.94 -13.72 16.88
CA GLY A 344 -24.53 -13.83 15.47
C GLY A 344 -23.58 -14.99 15.19
N PHE A 345 -23.48 -15.97 16.10
CA PHE A 345 -22.55 -17.11 16.00
C PHE A 345 -22.56 -17.79 14.63
N GLU A 346 -23.73 -18.09 14.04
CA GLU A 346 -23.80 -18.78 12.74
C GLU A 346 -23.04 -18.02 11.63
N LYS A 347 -23.21 -16.70 11.57
CA LYS A 347 -22.52 -15.85 10.58
C LYS A 347 -21.01 -15.87 10.81
N TYR A 348 -20.56 -15.77 12.05
CA TYR A 348 -19.14 -15.74 12.38
C TYR A 348 -18.48 -17.10 12.22
N ALA A 349 -19.18 -18.19 12.54
CA ALA A 349 -18.74 -19.55 12.27
C ALA A 349 -18.58 -19.78 10.76
N GLU A 350 -19.52 -19.33 9.95
CA GLU A 350 -19.42 -19.40 8.48
C GLU A 350 -18.19 -18.61 7.97
N LEU A 351 -17.99 -17.37 8.42
CA LEU A 351 -16.82 -16.56 8.06
C LEU A 351 -15.50 -17.22 8.47
N SER A 352 -15.43 -17.80 9.67
CA SER A 352 -14.26 -18.52 10.16
C SER A 352 -13.99 -19.79 9.34
N ALA A 353 -15.02 -20.57 9.02
CA ALA A 353 -14.91 -21.76 8.18
C ALA A 353 -14.41 -21.41 6.76
N ASP A 354 -14.98 -20.37 6.15
CA ASP A 354 -14.59 -19.86 4.84
C ASP A 354 -13.13 -19.38 4.79
N PHE A 355 -12.68 -18.71 5.87
CA PHE A 355 -11.28 -18.30 6.00
C PHE A 355 -10.35 -19.53 6.09
N LEU A 356 -10.68 -20.49 6.93
CA LEU A 356 -9.86 -21.68 7.18
C LEU A 356 -9.73 -22.57 5.94
N ILE A 357 -10.82 -22.78 5.17
CA ILE A 357 -10.74 -23.59 3.95
C ILE A 357 -9.92 -22.93 2.85
N LYS A 358 -9.96 -21.59 2.74
CA LYS A 358 -9.11 -20.83 1.82
C LYS A 358 -7.64 -20.93 2.23
N ALA A 359 -7.35 -20.79 3.53
CA ALA A 359 -6.00 -20.96 4.07
C ALA A 359 -5.44 -22.37 3.82
N ALA A 360 -6.25 -23.42 3.99
CA ALA A 360 -5.84 -24.81 3.73
C ALA A 360 -5.51 -25.04 2.25
N LYS A 361 -6.35 -24.57 1.32
CA LYS A 361 -6.10 -24.68 -0.12
C LYS A 361 -4.80 -23.99 -0.53
N MET A 362 -4.55 -22.83 0.07
CA MET A 362 -3.36 -22.05 -0.21
C MET A 362 -2.09 -22.69 0.36
N GLN A 363 -2.15 -23.25 1.57
CA GLN A 363 -1.03 -23.99 2.15
C GLN A 363 -0.64 -25.19 1.28
N ARG A 364 -1.63 -25.89 0.72
CA ARG A 364 -1.41 -27.01 -0.21
C ARG A 364 -0.79 -26.56 -1.54
N ALA A 365 -1.27 -25.46 -2.12
CA ALA A 365 -0.69 -24.92 -3.34
C ALA A 365 0.79 -24.51 -3.15
N MET A 366 1.13 -23.95 -1.98
CA MET A 366 2.52 -23.62 -1.64
C MET A 366 3.42 -24.85 -1.47
N SER A 367 2.91 -25.96 -0.91
CA SER A 367 3.70 -27.20 -0.82
C SER A 367 3.93 -27.83 -2.19
N GLU A 368 2.92 -27.82 -3.05
CA GLU A 368 3.03 -28.35 -4.42
C GLU A 368 4.05 -27.57 -5.26
N VAL A 369 4.16 -26.25 -5.10
CA VAL A 369 5.19 -25.42 -5.76
C VAL A 369 6.61 -25.69 -5.23
N MET A 370 6.76 -26.01 -3.94
CA MET A 370 8.07 -26.31 -3.35
C MET A 370 8.59 -27.71 -3.73
N ASP A 371 7.70 -28.64 -4.05
CA ASP A 371 8.04 -29.99 -4.48
C ASP A 371 8.46 -30.04 -5.97
N GLU A 372 7.98 -29.11 -6.81
CA GLU A 372 8.37 -29.04 -8.24
C GLU A 372 9.78 -28.47 -8.49
N ASP A 373 10.30 -27.59 -7.61
CA ASP A 373 11.68 -27.06 -7.70
C ASP A 373 12.75 -28.01 -7.10
N GLY A 374 12.31 -29.14 -6.51
CA GLY A 374 13.19 -30.11 -5.85
C GLY A 374 13.59 -31.33 -6.69
N SER A 375 13.15 -31.42 -7.95
CA SER A 375 13.38 -32.59 -8.82
C SER A 375 14.15 -32.27 -10.10
N GLU A 376 15.23 -31.51 -10.03
CA GLU A 376 16.28 -31.50 -11.07
C GLU A 376 17.64 -31.35 -10.38
N ASN A 377 18.39 -32.46 -10.35
CA ASN A 377 19.81 -32.65 -10.04
C ASN A 377 20.00 -33.75 -8.99
N ASP A 378 19.99 -35.00 -9.44
CA ASP A 378 20.76 -36.10 -8.84
C ASP A 378 20.83 -37.26 -9.86
N GLU A 379 21.48 -37.01 -11.00
CA GLU A 379 22.09 -38.07 -11.82
C GLU A 379 23.43 -37.56 -12.36
N GLU A 380 24.49 -37.69 -11.57
CA GLU A 380 25.86 -37.92 -12.05
C GLU A 380 26.74 -38.31 -10.85
N ASP A 381 27.04 -39.60 -10.72
CA ASP A 381 28.37 -40.19 -10.48
C ASP A 381 28.28 -41.56 -9.78
N ASP A 382 28.38 -42.63 -10.57
CA ASP A 382 29.23 -43.80 -10.30
C ASP A 382 29.56 -44.57 -11.60
#